data_AF-A0A9D5ZJP9-F1
#
_entry.id   AF-A0A9D5ZJP9-F1
#
_cell.length_a   1.000
_cell.length_b   1.000
_cell.length_c   1.000
_cell.angle_alpha   90.00
_cell.angle_beta   90.00
_cell.angle_gamma   90.00
#
_symmetry.space_group_name_H-M   'P 1'
#
loop_
_entity.id
_entity.type
_entity.pdbx_description
1 polymer ?
#
loop_
_entity_poly.entity_id
_entity_poly.type
_entity_poly.pdbx_seq_one_letter_code
_entity_poly.pdbx_strand_id
1 'polypeptide(L)'
;MDIHRRYWLRRVPPGALRDYLACPFPAAKTPCASIPFLALDLETTGLDAQNHEILTFGFVPLLEGRIALREARHLLVRPHQAIPPETVVLHGLTDDRSATGDSLDSTLPVLLHAMAGRVLLVHYA
;
A
#
# COMPACT_ATOMS: atom_id res chain seq x y z
N MET A 1 10.34 -15.59 -3.92
CA MET A 1 9.17 -14.80 -3.47
C MET A 1 8.25 -15.55 -2.52
N ASP A 2 7.81 -16.78 -2.83
CA ASP A 2 6.78 -17.49 -2.03
C ASP A 2 7.26 -18.10 -0.69
N ILE A 3 8.59 -18.23 -0.47
CA ILE A 3 9.15 -18.77 0.78
C ILE A 3 8.95 -17.80 1.95
N HIS A 4 9.23 -16.51 1.76
CA HIS A 4 9.08 -15.49 2.82
C HIS A 4 7.63 -15.33 3.25
N ARG A 5 6.69 -15.32 2.29
CA ARG A 5 5.25 -15.28 2.56
C ARG A 5 4.83 -16.44 3.45
N ARG A 6 5.19 -17.68 3.08
CA ARG A 6 4.87 -18.89 3.85
C ARG A 6 5.54 -18.93 5.22
N TYR A 7 6.78 -18.43 5.32
CA TYR A 7 7.49 -18.30 6.58
C TYR A 7 6.75 -17.39 7.56
N TRP A 8 6.38 -16.18 7.11
CA TRP A 8 5.68 -15.22 7.96
C TRP A 8 4.25 -15.62 8.25
N LEU A 9 3.52 -16.19 7.28
CA LEU A 9 2.14 -16.67 7.44
C LEU A 9 1.97 -17.63 8.63
N ARG A 10 2.99 -18.45 8.92
CA ARG A 10 2.98 -19.40 10.05
C ARG A 10 3.21 -18.73 11.41
N ARG A 11 3.70 -17.49 11.43
CA ARG A 11 4.14 -16.77 12.63
C ARG A 11 3.28 -15.58 12.99
N VAL A 12 2.61 -14.96 12.01
CA VAL A 12 1.73 -13.83 12.29
C VAL A 12 0.41 -14.28 12.93
N PRO A 13 -0.11 -13.53 13.94
CA PRO A 13 -1.40 -13.79 14.53
C PRO A 13 -2.54 -13.55 13.52
N PRO A 14 -3.78 -14.01 13.80
CA PRO A 14 -4.95 -13.68 12.99
C PRO A 14 -5.12 -12.15 12.81
N GLY A 15 -5.47 -11.73 11.60
CA GLY A 15 -5.67 -10.33 11.23
C GLY A 15 -5.34 -10.05 9.76
N ALA A 16 -5.50 -8.79 9.34
CA ALA A 16 -5.37 -8.38 7.93
C ALA A 16 -4.04 -8.77 7.27
N LEU A 17 -2.93 -8.71 8.03
CA LEU A 17 -1.61 -9.13 7.54
C LEU A 17 -1.57 -10.64 7.26
N ARG A 18 -2.19 -11.45 8.11
CA ARG A 18 -2.28 -12.90 7.91
C ARG A 18 -3.15 -13.21 6.70
N ASP A 19 -4.26 -12.51 6.51
CA ASP A 19 -5.16 -12.70 5.37
C ASP A 19 -4.48 -12.34 4.04
N TYR A 20 -3.74 -11.22 4.02
CA TYR A 20 -2.88 -10.85 2.90
C TYR A 20 -1.84 -11.94 2.59
N LEU A 21 -1.11 -12.39 3.61
CA LEU A 21 -0.08 -13.43 3.45
C LEU A 21 -0.67 -14.80 3.10
N ALA A 22 -1.94 -15.07 3.41
CA ALA A 22 -2.61 -16.32 3.06
C ALA A 22 -2.86 -16.42 1.56
N CYS A 23 -3.05 -15.29 0.88
CA CYS A 23 -3.26 -15.24 -0.56
C CYS A 23 -1.92 -15.46 -1.31
N PRO A 24 -1.79 -16.50 -2.14
CA PRO A 24 -0.59 -16.69 -2.96
C PRO A 24 -0.54 -15.69 -4.12
N PHE A 25 0.67 -15.38 -4.58
CA PHE A 25 0.85 -14.61 -5.81
C PHE A 25 0.40 -15.41 -7.05
N PRO A 26 0.03 -14.73 -8.16
CA PRO A 26 -0.23 -15.40 -9.43
C PRO A 26 0.94 -16.29 -9.86
N ALA A 27 0.63 -17.39 -10.54
CA ALA A 27 1.67 -18.30 -11.03
C ALA A 27 2.58 -17.60 -12.05
N ALA A 28 3.87 -17.92 -12.06
CA ALA A 28 4.85 -17.27 -12.95
C ALA A 28 4.53 -17.40 -14.46
N LYS A 29 3.73 -18.40 -14.84
CA LYS A 29 3.28 -18.64 -16.23
C LYS A 29 1.94 -17.98 -16.56
N THR A 30 1.36 -17.21 -15.64
CA THR A 30 0.12 -16.48 -15.89
C THR A 30 0.36 -15.46 -17.00
N PRO A 31 -0.45 -15.44 -18.08
CA PRO A 31 -0.32 -14.41 -19.12
C PRO A 31 -0.44 -13.01 -18.51
N CYS A 32 0.41 -12.08 -18.94
CA CYS A 32 0.48 -10.73 -18.37
C CYS A 32 -0.90 -10.02 -18.35
N ALA A 33 -1.67 -10.13 -19.44
CA ALA A 33 -3.01 -9.55 -19.54
C ALA A 33 -4.02 -10.13 -18.54
N SER A 34 -3.76 -11.32 -17.99
CA SER A 34 -4.61 -11.99 -17.00
C SER A 34 -4.08 -11.82 -15.56
N ILE A 35 -2.92 -11.19 -15.37
CA ILE A 35 -2.39 -10.92 -14.04
C ILE A 35 -3.20 -9.77 -13.43
N PRO A 36 -3.73 -9.93 -12.20
CA PRO A 36 -4.27 -8.82 -11.45
C PRO A 36 -3.11 -7.99 -10.91
N PHE A 37 -3.00 -6.74 -11.34
CA PHE A 37 -2.03 -5.79 -10.82
C PHE A 37 -2.67 -4.80 -9.86
N LEU A 38 -1.85 -4.20 -9.01
CA LEU A 38 -2.20 -3.03 -8.23
C LEU A 38 -1.11 -1.98 -8.45
N ALA A 39 -1.44 -0.89 -9.13
CA ALA A 39 -0.60 0.29 -9.12
C ALA A 39 -0.73 0.94 -7.74
N LEU A 40 0.40 1.15 -7.06
CA LEU A 40 0.47 1.69 -5.71
C LEU A 40 1.48 2.83 -5.70
N ASP A 41 1.10 3.93 -5.05
CA ASP A 41 1.93 5.09 -4.80
C ASP A 41 1.78 5.51 -3.34
N LEU A 42 2.88 5.92 -2.71
CA LEU A 42 2.95 6.25 -1.29
C LEU A 42 3.58 7.62 -1.11
N GLU A 43 2.99 8.43 -0.23
CA GLU A 43 3.63 9.63 0.27
C GLU A 43 4.03 9.43 1.71
N THR A 44 5.21 9.93 2.09
CA THR A 44 5.80 9.71 3.42
C THR A 44 6.37 10.99 3.99
N THR A 45 6.63 11.03 5.30
CA THR A 45 7.27 12.19 5.93
C THR A 45 8.75 12.37 5.50
N GLY A 46 9.35 11.39 4.83
CA GLY A 46 10.74 11.38 4.39
C GLY A 46 11.18 9.99 3.91
N LEU A 47 12.44 9.85 3.46
CA LEU A 47 12.90 8.66 2.70
C LEU A 47 13.33 7.45 3.56
N ASP A 48 13.55 7.63 4.86
CA ASP A 48 13.94 6.55 5.79
C ASP A 48 12.75 5.90 6.50
N ALA A 49 12.41 4.68 6.10
CA ALA A 49 11.29 3.90 6.64
C ALA A 49 11.40 3.57 8.15
N GLN A 50 12.58 3.70 8.79
CA GLN A 50 12.71 3.50 10.24
C GLN A 50 12.29 4.73 11.04
N ASN A 51 12.42 5.91 10.44
CA ASN A 51 12.25 7.20 11.11
C ASN A 51 11.06 8.00 10.57
N HIS A 52 10.51 7.61 9.42
CA HIS A 52 9.44 8.30 8.73
C HIS A 52 8.16 7.47 8.60
N GLU A 53 7.05 8.19 8.56
CA GLU A 53 5.71 7.64 8.56
C GLU A 53 5.04 7.79 7.19
N ILE A 54 4.07 6.93 6.91
CA ILE A 54 3.21 7.04 5.72
C ILE A 54 2.21 8.16 5.96
N LEU A 55 2.09 9.07 4.99
CA LEU A 55 1.11 10.17 4.97
C LEU A 55 -0.08 9.85 4.09
N THR A 56 0.15 9.22 2.94
CA THR A 56 -0.93 8.75 2.08
C THR A 56 -0.55 7.47 1.35
N PHE A 57 -1.58 6.79 0.87
CA PHE A 57 -1.40 5.83 -0.21
C PHE A 57 -2.53 5.93 -1.22
N GLY A 58 -2.14 6.00 -2.48
CA GLY A 58 -3.01 5.91 -3.64
C GLY A 58 -2.84 4.55 -4.31
N PHE A 59 -3.95 3.90 -4.66
CA PHE A 59 -3.86 2.69 -5.48
C PHE A 59 -4.95 2.61 -6.53
N VAL A 60 -4.61 1.95 -7.64
CA VAL A 60 -5.54 1.65 -8.73
C VAL A 60 -5.34 0.21 -9.17
N PRO A 61 -6.38 -0.64 -9.12
CA PRO A 61 -6.29 -1.99 -9.65
C PRO A 61 -6.23 -2.01 -11.17
N LEU A 62 -5.46 -2.95 -11.71
CA LEU A 62 -5.57 -3.33 -13.11
C LEU A 62 -6.02 -4.79 -13.19
N LEU A 63 -7.19 -5.00 -13.78
CA LEU A 63 -7.85 -6.28 -13.88
C LEU A 63 -8.03 -6.61 -15.36
N GLU A 64 -7.62 -7.82 -15.76
CA GLU A 64 -7.73 -8.28 -17.16
C GLU A 64 -7.16 -7.28 -18.19
N GLY A 65 -6.02 -6.66 -17.85
CA GLY A 65 -5.35 -5.67 -18.69
C GLY A 65 -6.05 -4.30 -18.76
N ARG A 66 -7.00 -4.01 -17.87
CA ARG A 66 -7.76 -2.75 -17.83
C ARG A 66 -7.63 -2.04 -16.48
N ILE A 67 -7.63 -0.71 -16.51
CA ILE A 67 -7.61 0.12 -15.30
C ILE A 67 -9.02 0.16 -14.68
N ALA A 68 -9.14 -0.30 -13.44
CA ALA A 68 -10.41 -0.32 -12.71
C ALA A 68 -10.59 0.96 -11.87
N LEU A 69 -10.86 2.10 -12.53
CA LEU A 69 -10.96 3.41 -11.87
C LEU A 69 -12.00 3.48 -10.74
N ARG A 70 -13.09 2.71 -10.81
CA ARG A 70 -14.11 2.65 -9.73
C ARG A 70 -13.54 2.08 -8.42
N GLU A 71 -12.49 1.26 -8.52
CA GLU A 71 -11.79 0.66 -7.38
C GLU A 71 -10.56 1.48 -6.98
N ALA A 72 -10.25 2.58 -7.68
CA ALA A 72 -9.19 3.49 -7.27
C ALA A 72 -9.50 4.07 -5.89
N ARG A 73 -8.49 4.12 -5.03
CA ARG A 73 -8.60 4.72 -3.70
C ARG A 73 -7.40 5.60 -3.44
N HIS A 74 -7.63 6.61 -2.63
CA HIS A 74 -6.59 7.47 -2.07
C HIS A 74 -6.96 7.68 -0.60
N LEU A 75 -6.06 7.29 0.30
CA LEU A 75 -6.29 7.36 1.73
C LEU A 75 -5.24 8.26 2.38
N LEU A 76 -5.69 9.12 3.28
CA LEU A 76 -4.86 9.92 4.17
C LEU A 76 -4.62 9.12 5.45
N VAL A 77 -3.37 9.12 5.89
CA VAL A 77 -2.92 8.51 7.14
C VAL A 77 -2.46 9.63 8.05
N ARG A 78 -2.99 9.66 9.27
CA ARG A 78 -2.61 10.65 10.27
C ARG A 78 -1.26 10.26 10.90
N PRO A 79 -0.20 11.08 10.72
CA PRO A 79 1.10 10.80 11.32
C PRO A 79 1.09 11.06 12.83
N HIS A 80 2.01 10.43 13.55
CA HIS A 80 2.25 10.68 14.96
C HIS A 80 3.22 11.84 15.19
N GLN A 81 4.13 12.08 14.23
CA GLN A 81 5.11 13.16 14.27
C GLN A 81 4.71 14.33 13.37
N ALA A 82 5.26 15.50 13.66
CA ALA A 82 5.11 16.68 12.79
C ALA A 82 5.77 16.43 11.43
N ILE A 83 5.15 16.92 10.36
CA ILE A 83 5.68 16.73 9.00
C ILE A 83 6.85 17.71 8.79
N PRO A 84 8.03 17.24 8.34
CA PRO A 84 9.13 18.12 8.02
C PRO A 84 8.72 19.14 6.94
N PRO A 85 9.08 20.44 7.07
CA PRO A 85 8.69 21.46 6.09
C PRO A 85 9.13 21.15 4.66
N GLU A 86 10.29 20.51 4.51
CA GLU A 86 10.86 20.07 3.24
C GLU A 86 9.94 19.09 2.50
N THR A 87 9.23 18.24 3.25
CA THR A 87 8.27 17.26 2.72
C THR A 87 6.96 17.93 2.28
N VAL A 88 6.54 18.99 2.97
CA VAL A 88 5.33 19.76 2.59
C VAL A 88 5.51 20.42 1.22
N VAL A 89 6.72 20.92 0.93
CA VAL A 89 7.05 21.54 -0.36
C VAL A 89 6.99 20.53 -1.52
N LEU A 90 7.35 19.28 -1.27
CA LEU A 90 7.38 18.22 -2.28
C LEU A 90 5.99 17.69 -2.66
N HIS A 91 5.15 17.40 -1.65
CA HIS A 91 3.91 16.64 -1.87
C HIS A 91 2.64 17.50 -1.74
N GLY A 92 2.77 18.75 -1.28
CA GLY A 92 1.64 19.66 -1.07
C GLY A 92 0.67 19.22 0.03
N LEU A 93 1.02 18.17 0.80
CA LEU A 93 0.28 17.70 1.96
C LEU A 93 0.72 18.51 3.18
N THR A 94 -0.14 19.42 3.62
CA THR A 94 0.05 20.19 4.84
C THR A 94 -0.34 19.36 6.08
N ASP A 95 0.19 19.74 7.25
CA ASP A 95 -0.17 19.13 8.54
C ASP A 95 -1.69 19.07 8.75
N ASP A 96 -2.42 20.12 8.35
CA ASP A 96 -3.88 20.22 8.51
C ASP A 96 -4.65 19.16 7.71
N ARG A 97 -4.17 18.83 6.50
CA ARG A 97 -4.78 17.78 5.68
C ARG A 97 -4.47 16.40 6.22
N SER A 98 -3.24 16.17 6.65
CA SER A 98 -2.81 14.87 7.22
C SER A 98 -3.50 14.60 8.56
N ALA A 99 -3.81 15.66 9.34
CA ALA A 99 -4.57 15.55 10.58
C ALA A 99 -6.01 15.02 10.39
N THR A 100 -6.59 15.18 9.20
CA THR A 100 -7.91 14.59 8.85
C THR A 100 -7.83 13.12 8.45
N GLY A 101 -6.63 12.57 8.33
CA GLY A 101 -6.41 11.17 8.00
C GLY A 101 -6.87 10.21 9.08
N ASP A 102 -7.14 8.98 8.65
CA ASP A 102 -7.43 7.88 9.56
C ASP A 102 -6.11 7.35 10.15
N SER A 103 -6.20 6.57 11.23
CA SER A 103 -5.01 5.93 11.80
C SER A 103 -4.39 4.91 10.83
N LEU A 104 -3.08 4.66 10.95
CA LEU A 104 -2.44 3.60 10.18
C LEU A 104 -3.11 2.24 10.44
N ASP A 105 -3.48 1.95 11.69
CA ASP A 105 -4.13 0.69 12.07
C ASP A 105 -5.47 0.46 11.36
N SER A 106 -6.22 1.53 11.06
CA SER A 106 -7.50 1.45 10.34
C SER A 106 -7.33 1.43 8.82
N THR A 107 -6.28 2.06 8.29
CA THR A 107 -6.06 2.20 6.83
C THR A 107 -5.26 1.04 6.25
N LEU A 108 -4.27 0.52 7.00
CA LEU A 108 -3.41 -0.58 6.56
C LEU A 108 -4.20 -1.85 6.17
N PRO A 109 -5.27 -2.26 6.88
CA PRO A 109 -6.12 -3.37 6.43
C PRO A 109 -6.73 -3.18 5.05
N VAL A 110 -7.11 -1.94 4.69
CA VAL A 110 -7.67 -1.61 3.36
C VAL A 110 -6.62 -1.84 2.28
N LEU A 111 -5.40 -1.36 2.52
CA LEU A 111 -4.28 -1.55 1.59
C LEU A 111 -3.91 -3.03 1.45
N LEU A 112 -3.73 -3.74 2.55
CA LEU A 112 -3.40 -5.17 2.56
C LEU A 112 -4.46 -6.00 1.82
N HIS A 113 -5.74 -5.68 1.98
CA HIS A 113 -6.82 -6.32 1.24
C HIS A 113 -6.71 -6.04 -0.26
N ALA A 114 -6.46 -4.79 -0.67
CA ALA A 114 -6.29 -4.42 -2.07
C ALA A 114 -5.06 -5.08 -2.73
N MET A 115 -3.99 -5.33 -1.96
CA MET A 115 -2.76 -5.96 -2.42
C MET A 115 -2.84 -7.50 -2.53
N ALA A 116 -3.73 -8.14 -1.78
CA ALA A 116 -3.78 -9.59 -1.65
C ALA A 116 -3.97 -10.28 -3.01
N GLY A 117 -3.05 -11.19 -3.34
CA GLY A 117 -3.08 -11.96 -4.58
C GLY A 117 -2.77 -11.17 -5.86
N ARG A 118 -2.35 -9.91 -5.73
CA ARG A 118 -2.03 -9.04 -6.88
C ARG A 118 -0.52 -8.83 -7.00
N VAL A 119 -0.07 -8.54 -8.21
CA VAL A 119 1.31 -8.09 -8.47
C VAL A 119 1.35 -6.57 -8.31
N LEU A 120 2.26 -6.08 -7.48
CA LEU A 120 2.40 -4.64 -7.26
C LEU A 120 3.16 -3.99 -8.42
N LEU A 121 2.64 -2.87 -8.89
CA LEU A 121 3.34 -1.93 -9.75
C LEU A 121 3.60 -0.68 -8.91
N VAL A 122 4.86 -0.41 -8.63
CA VAL A 122 5.28 0.70 -7.77
C VAL A 122 6.33 1.47 -8.54
N HIS A 123 6.21 2.79 -8.58
CA HIS A 123 7.27 3.64 -9.10
C HIS A 123 8.18 4.05 -7.94
N TYR A 124 9.49 3.95 -8.15
CA TYR A 124 10.50 4.48 -7.26
C TYR A 124 11.43 5.33 -8.14
N ALA A 125 11.62 6.59 -7.74
CA ALA A 125 12.47 7.56 -8.42
C ALA A 125 13.71 7.86 -7.57
#